data_AF-U2MTE9-F1
#
_entry.id   AF-U2MTE9-F1
#
_cell.length_a   1.000
_cell.length_b   1.000
_cell.length_c   1.000
_cell.angle_alpha   90.00
_cell.angle_beta   90.00
_cell.angle_gamma   90.00
#
_symmetry.space_group_name_H-M   'P 1'
#
loop_
_entity.id
_entity.type
_entity.pdbx_description
1 polymer ?
#
loop_
_entity_poly.entity_id
_entity_poly.type
_entity_poly.pdbx_seq_one_letter_code
_entity_poly.pdbx_strand_id
1 'polypeptide(L)'
;MNLGMLGAGVVMGLAAIGSAFGIGIAGQGAIGAWKRCYVNNKPAPFILTVFAGAPLTQTIYGFLLTRSILDSGQNPLFLLGLGVAAGLAMGASAVAQGQAGAAGSDALGETGKGFASYIMVVGLCETVALFVMAFGIGFCR
;
A
#
# COMPACT_ATOMS: atom_id res chain seq x y z
N MET A 1 22.72 -19.96 2.17
CA MET A 1 21.90 -18.75 1.90
C MET A 1 22.52 -18.01 0.74
N ASN A 2 21.76 -17.77 -0.32
CA ASN A 2 22.22 -16.98 -1.48
C ASN A 2 21.59 -15.57 -1.40
N LEU A 3 22.26 -14.54 -1.93
CA LEU A 3 21.78 -13.15 -1.90
C LEU A 3 20.38 -12.98 -2.53
N GLY A 4 20.01 -13.82 -3.50
CA GLY A 4 18.65 -13.81 -4.07
C GLY A 4 17.56 -14.16 -3.05
N MET A 5 17.83 -15.06 -2.10
CA MET A 5 16.90 -15.37 -1.00
C MET A 5 16.74 -14.19 -0.04
N LEU A 6 17.81 -13.40 0.15
CA LEU A 6 17.72 -12.13 0.88
C LEU A 6 16.84 -11.13 0.13
N GLY A 7 16.96 -11.04 -1.20
CA GLY A 7 16.08 -10.23 -2.04
C GLY A 7 14.60 -10.58 -1.86
N ALA A 8 14.29 -11.87 -1.82
CA ALA A 8 12.93 -12.38 -1.56
C ALA A 8 12.40 -11.96 -0.17
N GLY A 9 13.22 -12.06 0.88
CA GLY A 9 12.82 -11.63 2.22
C GLY A 9 12.64 -10.11 2.32
N VAL A 10 13.55 -9.36 1.72
CA VAL A 10 13.56 -7.89 1.80
C VAL A 10 12.37 -7.27 1.07
N VAL A 11 12.01 -7.77 -0.12
CA VAL A 11 10.87 -7.22 -0.87
C VAL A 11 9.56 -7.36 -0.09
N MET A 12 9.34 -8.52 0.53
CA MET A 12 8.18 -8.76 1.38
C MET A 12 8.19 -7.83 2.60
N GLY A 13 9.33 -7.77 3.30
CA GLY A 13 9.47 -7.00 4.52
C GLY A 13 9.21 -5.51 4.31
N LEU A 14 9.85 -4.91 3.30
CA LEU A 14 9.70 -3.48 3.02
C LEU A 14 8.30 -3.10 2.53
N ALA A 15 7.69 -3.94 1.69
CA ALA A 15 6.32 -3.72 1.24
C ALA A 15 5.33 -3.78 2.42
N ALA A 16 5.49 -4.77 3.32
CA ALA A 16 4.66 -4.90 4.51
C ALA A 16 4.84 -3.75 5.51
N ILE A 17 6.08 -3.25 5.69
CA ILE A 17 6.36 -2.07 6.50
C ILE A 17 5.61 -0.86 5.94
N GLY A 18 5.66 -0.64 4.62
CA GLY A 18 4.92 0.45 3.99
C GLY A 18 3.41 0.31 4.17
N SER A 19 2.86 -0.89 4.02
CA SER A 19 1.44 -1.16 4.31
C SER A 19 1.09 -0.79 5.76
N ALA A 20 1.90 -1.20 6.73
CA ALA A 20 1.67 -0.88 8.14
C ALA A 20 1.62 0.64 8.39
N PHE A 21 2.56 1.39 7.80
CA PHE A 21 2.55 2.86 7.90
C PHE A 21 1.36 3.47 7.17
N GLY A 22 1.05 3.04 5.95
CA GLY A 22 -0.09 3.53 5.17
C GLY A 22 -1.41 3.34 5.90
N ILE A 23 -1.66 2.13 6.43
CA ILE A 23 -2.85 1.81 7.23
C ILE A 23 -2.90 2.66 8.49
N GLY A 24 -1.77 2.84 9.17
CA GLY A 24 -1.68 3.70 10.35
C GLY A 24 -2.12 5.14 10.04
N ILE A 25 -1.62 5.72 8.94
CA ILE A 25 -1.95 7.08 8.51
C ILE A 25 -3.42 7.19 8.11
N ALA A 26 -3.92 6.32 7.23
CA ALA A 26 -5.31 6.37 6.77
C ALA A 26 -6.29 6.06 7.91
N GLY A 27 -5.95 5.11 8.79
CA GLY A 27 -6.73 4.72 9.95
C GLY A 27 -6.92 5.87 10.94
N GLN A 28 -5.88 6.68 11.17
CA GLN A 28 -6.01 7.90 12.00
C GLN A 28 -7.04 8.87 11.40
N GLY A 29 -7.03 9.07 10.08
CA GLY A 29 -8.01 9.91 9.38
C GLY A 29 -9.44 9.37 9.49
N ALA A 30 -9.63 8.06 9.28
CA ALA A 30 -10.93 7.41 9.42
C ALA A 30 -11.49 7.48 10.85
N ILE A 31 -10.66 7.21 11.86
CA ILE A 31 -11.03 7.33 13.28
C ILE A 31 -11.43 8.78 13.62
N GLY A 32 -10.66 9.77 13.14
CA GLY A 32 -10.97 11.18 13.32
C GLY A 32 -12.31 11.59 12.69
N ALA A 33 -12.58 11.11 11.48
CA ALA A 33 -13.87 11.32 10.81
C ALA A 33 -15.04 10.71 11.58
N TRP A 34 -14.94 9.43 11.99
CA TRP A 34 -15.99 8.79 12.80
C TRP A 34 -16.23 9.50 14.12
N LYS A 35 -15.17 9.88 14.84
CA LYS A 35 -15.29 10.66 16.09
C LYS A 35 -16.14 11.92 15.88
N ARG A 36 -15.88 12.69 14.81
CA ARG A 36 -16.67 13.90 14.50
C ARG A 36 -18.12 13.57 14.15
N CYS A 37 -18.38 12.48 13.43
CA CYS A 37 -19.75 12.03 13.18
C CYS A 37 -20.49 11.74 14.49
N TYR A 38 -19.88 10.97 15.40
CA TYR A 38 -20.49 10.61 16.68
C TYR A 38 -20.76 11.82 17.57
N VAL A 39 -19.80 12.74 17.72
CA VAL A 39 -19.99 13.96 18.53
C VAL A 39 -21.13 14.83 18.00
N ASN A 40 -21.34 14.83 16.67
CA ASN A 40 -22.41 15.61 16.04
C ASN A 40 -23.73 14.84 15.87
N ASN A 41 -23.88 13.66 16.49
CA ASN A 41 -25.06 12.77 16.31
C ASN A 41 -25.38 12.47 14.83
N LYS A 42 -24.35 12.38 13.99
CA LYS A 42 -24.45 12.00 12.57
C LYS A 42 -24.07 10.52 12.40
N PRO A 43 -24.67 9.81 11.43
CA PRO A 43 -24.29 8.43 11.13
C PRO A 43 -22.82 8.38 10.69
N ALA A 44 -22.06 7.47 11.30
CA ALA A 44 -20.66 7.22 10.98
C ALA A 44 -20.54 6.32 9.74
N PRO A 45 -19.98 6.80 8.61
CA PRO A 45 -20.00 6.04 7.37
C PRO A 45 -18.97 4.90 7.40
N PHE A 46 -19.45 3.66 7.30
CA PHE A 46 -18.57 2.46 7.27
C PHE A 46 -17.62 2.45 6.06
N ILE A 47 -17.99 3.11 4.95
CA ILE A 47 -17.19 3.18 3.73
C ILE A 47 -15.79 3.80 3.93
N LEU A 48 -15.56 4.55 5.02
CA LEU A 48 -14.24 5.06 5.40
C LEU A 48 -13.20 3.94 5.61
N THR A 49 -13.67 2.71 5.92
CA THR A 49 -12.80 1.53 5.99
C THR A 49 -12.08 1.22 4.67
N VAL A 50 -12.68 1.58 3.52
CA VAL A 50 -12.03 1.42 2.22
C VAL A 50 -10.75 2.24 2.14
N PHE A 51 -10.78 3.49 2.62
CA PHE A 51 -9.58 4.34 2.66
C PHE A 51 -8.54 3.82 3.65
N ALA A 52 -8.97 3.36 4.83
CA ALA A 52 -8.08 2.80 5.84
C ALA A 52 -7.40 1.49 5.39
N GLY A 53 -8.12 0.65 4.66
CA GLY A 53 -7.64 -0.66 4.22
C GLY A 53 -6.85 -0.65 2.91
N ALA A 54 -6.96 0.40 2.10
CA ALA A 54 -6.33 0.45 0.77
C ALA A 54 -4.82 0.14 0.77
N PRO A 55 -4.00 0.61 1.74
CA PRO A 55 -2.55 0.34 1.74
C PRO A 55 -2.16 -1.11 2.07
N LEU A 56 -3.10 -2.01 2.36
CA LEU A 56 -2.81 -3.44 2.55
C LEU A 56 -2.34 -4.12 1.26
N THR A 57 -2.70 -3.58 0.09
CA THR A 57 -2.41 -4.21 -1.21
C THR A 57 -0.92 -4.38 -1.46
N GLN A 58 -0.07 -3.45 -0.98
CA GLN A 58 1.39 -3.55 -1.13
C GLN A 58 1.99 -4.78 -0.45
N THR A 59 1.41 -5.25 0.66
CA THR A 59 1.82 -6.50 1.31
C THR A 59 1.56 -7.71 0.38
N ILE A 60 0.42 -7.70 -0.33
CA ILE A 60 0.07 -8.75 -1.30
C ILE A 60 1.03 -8.70 -2.49
N TYR A 61 1.32 -7.51 -3.01
CA TYR A 61 2.25 -7.34 -4.13
C TYR A 61 3.68 -7.75 -3.77
N GLY A 62 4.16 -7.42 -2.57
CA GLY A 62 5.43 -7.90 -2.03
C GLY A 62 5.50 -9.43 -1.96
N PHE A 63 4.42 -10.08 -1.54
CA PHE A 63 4.33 -11.54 -1.51
C PHE A 63 4.40 -12.16 -2.92
N LEU A 64 3.69 -11.57 -3.89
CA LEU A 64 3.70 -12.06 -5.28
C LEU A 64 5.10 -11.96 -5.90
N LEU A 65 5.78 -10.83 -5.72
CA LEU A 65 7.15 -10.66 -6.22
C LEU A 65 8.16 -11.56 -5.49
N THR A 66 7.96 -11.81 -4.19
CA THR A 66 8.77 -12.77 -3.42
C THR A 66 8.76 -14.15 -4.08
N ARG A 67 7.58 -14.64 -4.50
CA ARG A 67 7.45 -15.93 -5.18
C ARG A 67 8.25 -15.95 -6.48
N SER A 68 8.12 -14.91 -7.30
CA SER A 68 8.88 -14.82 -8.56
C SER A 68 10.39 -14.74 -8.34
N ILE A 69 10.88 -14.07 -7.30
CA ILE A 69 12.31 -14.03 -6.97
C ILE A 69 12.82 -15.41 -6.55
N LEU A 70 12.05 -16.16 -5.75
CA LEU A 70 12.43 -17.50 -5.29
C LEU A 70 12.53 -18.51 -6.43
N ASP A 71 11.67 -18.37 -7.44
CA ASP A 71 11.65 -19.25 -8.62
C ASP A 71 12.61 -18.79 -9.73
N SER A 72 13.31 -17.67 -9.55
CA SER A 72 14.17 -17.07 -10.57
C SER A 72 15.56 -17.71 -10.65
N GLY A 73 16.04 -17.94 -11.88
CA GLY A 73 17.42 -18.34 -12.17
C GLY A 73 18.39 -17.16 -12.40
N GLN A 74 17.93 -15.92 -12.20
CA GLN A 74 18.72 -14.71 -12.47
C GLN A 74 19.87 -14.50 -11.48
N ASN A 75 20.75 -13.56 -11.79
CA ASN A 75 21.90 -13.25 -10.93
C ASN A 75 21.46 -12.90 -9.49
N PRO A 76 22.02 -13.54 -8.44
CA PRO A 76 21.58 -13.31 -7.06
C PRO A 76 21.74 -11.88 -6.54
N LEU A 77 22.75 -11.14 -7.01
CA LEU A 77 22.95 -9.73 -6.64
C LEU A 77 21.89 -8.84 -7.29
N PHE A 78 21.52 -9.14 -8.54
CA PHE A 78 20.39 -8.47 -9.20
C PHE A 78 19.08 -8.70 -8.45
N LEU A 79 18.79 -9.94 -8.05
CA LEU A 79 17.59 -10.29 -7.29
C LEU A 79 17.53 -9.58 -5.93
N LEU A 80 18.66 -9.39 -5.25
CA LEU A 80 18.73 -8.57 -4.05
C LEU A 80 18.42 -7.10 -4.34
N GLY A 81 19.06 -6.53 -5.36
CA GLY A 81 18.81 -5.15 -5.78
C GLY A 81 17.36 -4.90 -6.17
N LEU A 82 16.77 -5.82 -6.92
CA LEU A 82 15.36 -5.81 -7.27
C LEU A 82 14.49 -5.85 -6.01
N GLY A 83 14.80 -6.73 -5.06
CA GLY A 83 14.01 -6.86 -3.83
C GLY A 83 14.02 -5.59 -2.97
N VAL A 84 15.18 -4.95 -2.81
CA VAL A 84 15.31 -3.66 -2.10
C VAL A 84 14.54 -2.56 -2.83
N ALA A 85 14.81 -2.35 -4.12
CA ALA A 85 14.22 -1.25 -4.88
C ALA A 85 12.70 -1.39 -5.01
N ALA A 86 12.22 -2.61 -5.33
CA ALA A 86 10.79 -2.88 -5.45
C ALA A 86 10.08 -2.76 -4.10
N GLY A 87 10.69 -3.30 -3.03
CA GLY A 87 10.16 -3.21 -1.68
C GLY A 87 10.01 -1.76 -1.20
N LEU A 88 11.02 -0.91 -1.41
CA LEU A 88 10.96 0.51 -1.08
C LEU A 88 9.91 1.26 -1.91
N ALA A 89 9.84 1.01 -3.21
CA ALA A 89 8.89 1.69 -4.09
C ALA A 89 7.43 1.32 -3.77
N MET A 90 7.16 0.03 -3.52
CA MET A 90 5.87 -0.42 -3.01
C MET A 90 5.59 0.22 -1.64
N GLY A 91 6.55 0.19 -0.73
CA GLY A 91 6.37 0.77 0.60
C GLY A 91 6.05 2.26 0.58
N ALA A 92 6.72 3.04 -0.27
CA ALA A 92 6.46 4.47 -0.46
C ALA A 92 5.06 4.72 -1.07
N SER A 93 4.64 3.89 -2.03
CA SER A 93 3.29 3.92 -2.60
C SER A 93 2.21 3.69 -1.53
N ALA A 94 2.41 2.73 -0.60
CA ALA A 94 1.49 2.50 0.51
C ALA A 94 1.37 3.70 1.46
N VAL A 95 2.48 4.38 1.77
CA VAL A 95 2.47 5.60 2.61
C VAL A 95 1.69 6.73 1.91
N ALA A 96 1.94 6.96 0.62
CA ALA A 96 1.21 7.95 -0.15
C ALA A 96 -0.30 7.63 -0.24
N GLN A 97 -0.62 6.35 -0.44
CA GLN A 97 -2.00 5.85 -0.43
C GLN A 97 -2.67 6.07 0.94
N GLY A 98 -1.92 5.88 2.03
CA GLY A 98 -2.34 6.17 3.39
C GLY A 98 -2.67 7.66 3.62
N GLN A 99 -1.80 8.56 3.14
CA GLN A 99 -2.01 10.01 3.21
C GLN A 99 -3.24 10.46 2.42
N ALA A 100 -3.40 9.95 1.18
CA ALA A 100 -4.57 10.21 0.36
C ALA A 100 -5.85 9.67 1.02
N GLY A 101 -5.79 8.46 1.60
CA GLY A 101 -6.91 7.86 2.32
C GLY A 101 -7.29 8.63 3.58
N ALA A 102 -6.33 9.17 4.32
CA ALA A 102 -6.58 10.03 5.47
C ALA A 102 -7.32 11.31 5.06
N ALA A 103 -6.85 12.01 4.02
CA ALA A 103 -7.50 13.20 3.48
C ALA A 103 -8.89 12.90 2.90
N GLY A 104 -9.05 11.78 2.20
CA GLY A 104 -10.35 11.33 1.68
C GLY A 104 -11.33 11.00 2.81
N SER A 105 -10.83 10.43 3.92
CA SER A 105 -11.66 10.11 5.08
C SER A 105 -12.14 11.37 5.81
N ASP A 106 -11.24 12.34 5.96
CA ASP A 106 -11.52 13.65 6.52
C ASP A 106 -12.62 14.37 5.72
N ALA A 107 -12.40 14.53 4.41
CA ALA A 107 -13.33 15.21 3.52
C ALA A 107 -14.70 14.51 3.42
N LEU A 108 -14.71 13.18 3.33
CA LEU A 108 -15.96 12.41 3.26
C LEU A 108 -16.72 12.45 4.60
N GLY A 109 -16.02 12.39 5.73
CA GLY A 109 -16.62 12.46 7.06
C GLY A 109 -17.31 13.80 7.32
N GLU A 110 -16.78 14.90 6.80
CA GLU A 110 -17.35 16.24 6.97
C GLU A 110 -18.46 16.55 5.96
N THR A 111 -18.23 16.23 4.69
CA THR A 111 -19.12 16.64 3.59
C THR A 111 -20.15 15.60 3.20
N GLY A 112 -19.89 14.32 3.48
CA GLY A 112 -20.69 13.19 2.98
C GLY A 112 -20.66 13.03 1.45
N LYS A 113 -19.75 13.70 0.74
CA LYS A 113 -19.69 13.74 -0.73
C LYS A 113 -18.29 13.37 -1.23
N GLY A 114 -18.17 13.17 -2.54
CA GLY A 114 -16.86 13.10 -3.22
C GLY A 114 -16.13 11.77 -3.13
N PHE A 115 -16.75 10.70 -2.58
CA PHE A 115 -16.10 9.38 -2.43
C PHE A 115 -15.39 8.90 -3.71
N ALA A 116 -16.07 8.97 -4.86
CA ALA A 116 -15.51 8.52 -6.14
C ALA A 116 -14.24 9.28 -6.54
N SER A 117 -14.19 10.60 -6.30
CA SER A 117 -13.01 11.42 -6.57
C SER A 117 -11.87 11.08 -5.62
N TYR A 118 -12.15 10.86 -4.34
CA TYR A 118 -11.14 10.57 -3.34
C TYR A 118 -10.53 9.17 -3.55
N ILE A 119 -11.35 8.16 -3.82
CA ILE A 119 -10.86 6.81 -4.08
C ILE A 119 -10.06 6.72 -5.38
N MET A 120 -10.38 7.57 -6.38
CA MET A 120 -9.57 7.67 -7.60
C MET A 120 -8.14 8.13 -7.30
N VAL A 121 -7.96 9.12 -6.42
CA VAL A 121 -6.61 9.57 -6.00
C VAL A 121 -5.88 8.47 -5.22
N VAL A 122 -6.57 7.78 -4.32
CA VAL A 122 -6.02 6.61 -3.60
C VAL A 122 -5.58 5.52 -4.59
N GLY A 123 -6.37 5.26 -5.63
CA GLY A 123 -6.03 4.31 -6.71
C GLY A 123 -4.87 4.77 -7.58
N LEU A 124 -4.70 6.08 -7.82
CA LEU A 124 -3.52 6.60 -8.52
C LEU A 124 -2.23 6.29 -7.74
N CYS A 125 -2.24 6.44 -6.40
CA CYS A 125 -1.11 6.05 -5.57
C CYS A 125 -0.77 4.55 -5.70
N GLU A 126 -1.79 3.70 -5.84
CA GLU A 126 -1.64 2.25 -5.98
C GLU A 126 -0.94 1.83 -7.29
N THR A 127 -1.17 2.57 -8.38
CA THR A 127 -0.64 2.22 -9.71
C THR A 127 0.89 2.06 -9.72
N VAL A 128 1.60 2.85 -8.91
CA VAL A 128 3.05 2.74 -8.75
C VAL A 128 3.44 1.36 -8.23
N ALA A 129 2.78 0.86 -7.18
CA ALA A 129 3.07 -0.45 -6.63
C ALA A 129 2.71 -1.59 -7.60
N LEU A 130 1.58 -1.45 -8.31
CA LEU A 130 1.17 -2.42 -9.34
C LEU A 130 2.21 -2.52 -10.47
N PHE A 131 2.70 -1.40 -10.98
CA PHE A 131 3.73 -1.41 -12.02
C PHE A 131 5.05 -1.98 -11.51
N VAL A 132 5.49 -1.60 -10.31
CA VAL A 132 6.71 -2.14 -9.69
C VAL A 132 6.64 -3.66 -9.55
N MET A 133 5.50 -4.17 -9.07
CA MET A 133 5.28 -5.61 -8.96
C MET A 133 5.28 -6.28 -10.33
N ALA A 134 4.47 -5.79 -11.28
CA ALA A 134 4.31 -6.41 -12.59
C ALA A 134 5.63 -6.46 -13.37
N PHE A 135 6.38 -5.36 -13.39
CA PHE A 135 7.69 -5.29 -14.05
C PHE A 135 8.74 -6.12 -13.31
N GLY A 136 8.73 -6.10 -11.97
CA GLY A 136 9.61 -6.93 -11.16
C GLY A 136 9.43 -8.43 -11.43
N ILE A 137 8.18 -8.89 -11.55
CA ILE A 137 7.88 -10.28 -11.94
C ILE A 137 8.42 -10.56 -13.35
N GLY A 138 8.26 -9.61 -14.27
CA GLY A 138 8.81 -9.70 -15.62
C GLY A 138 10.32 -9.90 -15.65
N PHE A 139 11.06 -9.21 -14.78
CA PHE A 139 12.52 -9.32 -14.66
C PHE A 139 13.01 -10.61 -14.00
N CYS A 140 12.13 -11.36 -13.32
CA CYS A 140 12.49 -12.61 -12.65
C CYS A 140 12.44 -13.83 -13.59
N ARG A 141 11.81 -13.71 -14.75
CA ARG A 141 11.78 -14.76 -15.79
C ARG A 141 13.08 -14.81 -16.57
#